data_AF-A0A377D4Q1-F1
#
_entry.id   AF-A0A377D4Q1-F1
#
_cell.length_a   1.000
_cell.length_b   1.000
_cell.length_c   1.000
_cell.angle_alpha   90.00
_cell.angle_beta   90.00
_cell.angle_gamma   90.00
#
_symmetry.space_group_name_H-M   'P 1'
#
loop_
_entity.id
_entity.type
_entity.pdbx_description
1 polymer ?
#
loop_
_entity_poly.entity_id
_entity_poly.type
_entity_poly.pdbx_seq_one_letter_code
_entity_poly.pdbx_strand_id
1 'polypeptide(L)'
;MVRATKSPFLTKNIAHDDKPGLYFHEEYVDMCRGPHVPNMRFCHHFKLMKTAGAYWRGDSNNKMLQRIYGTAWADKKALNAYLQRLEEAAKRDHRKIGKQLDLYHMQEEAPGMVFWHNDGWTIFRELEVFVRSKLKEYQYQEVKGPFMMDRVLWEKTGHWDNYKDAMFTTSSENREYCIKR
;
A
#
# COMPACT_ATOMS: atom_id res chain seq x y z
N MET A 1 14.25 -35.19 19.38
CA MET A 1 14.51 -34.18 20.43
C MET A 1 14.78 -32.85 19.72
N VAL A 2 13.74 -32.12 19.32
CA VAL A 2 13.90 -30.84 18.61
C VAL A 2 14.20 -29.78 19.65
N ARG A 3 15.42 -29.25 19.66
CA ARG A 3 15.82 -28.12 20.50
C ARG A 3 14.92 -26.93 20.19
N ALA A 4 14.03 -26.58 21.10
CA ALA A 4 13.32 -25.32 21.08
C ALA A 4 14.33 -24.19 21.33
N THR A 5 14.96 -23.69 20.26
CA THR A 5 15.64 -22.40 20.30
C THR A 5 14.59 -21.35 20.68
N LYS A 6 14.68 -20.80 21.89
CA LYS A 6 13.86 -19.67 22.34
C LYS A 6 14.03 -18.55 21.32
N SER A 7 13.02 -18.38 20.48
CA SER A 7 12.98 -17.32 19.48
C SER A 7 12.92 -15.98 20.21
N PRO A 8 13.89 -15.05 20.01
CA PRO A 8 13.90 -13.74 20.68
C PRO A 8 12.65 -12.89 20.41
N PHE A 9 11.89 -13.26 19.38
CA PHE A 9 10.65 -12.61 18.96
C PHE A 9 9.49 -12.84 19.93
N LEU A 10 9.40 -14.04 20.53
CA LEU A 10 8.30 -14.39 21.43
C LEU A 10 8.45 -13.69 22.79
N THR A 11 9.67 -13.62 23.31
CA THR A 11 9.98 -13.00 24.61
C THR A 11 9.82 -11.48 24.64
N LYS A 12 9.91 -10.79 23.49
CA LYS A 12 9.73 -9.32 23.43
C LYS A 12 8.29 -8.88 23.25
N ASN A 13 7.40 -9.74 22.73
CA ASN A 13 6.07 -9.32 22.26
C ASN A 13 4.91 -10.03 22.96
N ILE A 14 5.19 -11.01 23.81
CA ILE A 14 4.19 -11.79 24.55
C ILE A 14 4.54 -11.67 26.03
N ALA A 15 3.54 -11.29 26.84
CA ALA A 15 3.71 -11.20 28.28
C ALA A 15 3.96 -12.59 28.88
N HIS A 16 4.76 -12.67 29.94
CA HIS A 16 5.22 -13.96 30.47
C HIS A 16 4.09 -14.78 31.13
N ASP A 17 2.99 -14.13 31.50
CA ASP A 17 1.76 -14.70 32.04
C ASP A 17 0.73 -15.07 30.96
N ASP A 18 0.98 -14.71 29.69
CA ASP A 18 0.10 -15.04 28.58
C ASP A 18 0.15 -16.55 28.26
N LYS A 19 -1.00 -17.12 27.92
CA LYS A 19 -1.15 -18.54 27.57
C LYS A 19 -1.55 -18.65 26.11
N PRO A 20 -0.58 -18.54 25.17
CA PRO A 20 -0.88 -18.59 23.75
C PRO A 20 -1.44 -19.96 23.35
N GLY A 21 -2.51 -19.95 22.56
CA GLY A 21 -3.07 -21.17 21.97
C GLY A 21 -2.11 -21.73 20.91
N LEU A 22 -1.84 -23.03 20.99
CA LEU A 22 -1.12 -23.78 19.97
C LEU A 22 -2.11 -24.68 19.21
N TYR A 23 -2.09 -24.59 17.89
CA TYR A 23 -2.94 -25.37 16.99
C TYR A 23 -2.08 -26.41 16.29
N PHE A 24 -2.47 -27.68 16.42
CA PHE A 24 -1.74 -28.81 15.86
C PHE A 24 -2.50 -29.36 14.64
N HIS A 25 -1.82 -29.43 13.52
CA HIS A 25 -2.29 -29.98 12.26
C HIS A 25 -1.27 -31.03 11.79
N GLU A 26 -1.45 -32.28 12.22
CA GLU A 26 -0.49 -33.37 12.02
C GLU A 26 0.92 -32.99 12.50
N GLU A 27 1.92 -32.92 11.62
CA GLU A 27 3.28 -32.50 11.94
C GLU A 27 3.45 -30.98 12.09
N TYR A 28 2.48 -30.19 11.62
CA TYR A 28 2.53 -28.74 11.65
C TYR A 28 1.92 -28.18 12.94
N VAL A 29 2.62 -27.23 13.56
CA VAL A 29 2.14 -26.50 14.74
C VAL A 29 2.20 -25.01 14.48
N ASP A 30 1.11 -24.32 14.77
CA ASP A 30 1.01 -22.87 14.65
C ASP A 30 0.52 -22.22 15.95
N MET A 31 0.90 -20.98 16.17
CA MET A 31 0.51 -20.19 17.33
C MET A 31 -0.39 -19.05 16.89
N CYS A 32 -1.67 -19.14 17.25
CA CYS A 32 -2.70 -18.16 16.86
C CYS A 32 -3.62 -17.88 18.04
N ARG A 33 -4.38 -16.78 17.99
CA ARG A 33 -5.46 -16.52 18.94
C ARG A 33 -6.75 -17.27 18.59
N GLY A 34 -6.95 -17.61 17.31
CA GLY A 34 -8.10 -18.36 16.80
C GLY A 34 -9.44 -17.64 16.88
N PRO A 35 -10.58 -18.37 16.76
CA PRO A 35 -10.67 -19.83 16.66
C PRO A 35 -10.30 -20.39 15.28
N HIS A 36 -9.86 -21.65 15.24
CA HIS A 36 -9.66 -22.42 14.00
C HIS A 36 -10.89 -23.28 13.71
N VAL A 37 -11.03 -23.72 12.45
CA VAL A 37 -12.06 -24.71 12.10
C VAL A 37 -11.80 -26.02 12.86
N PRO A 38 -12.84 -26.73 13.29
CA PRO A 38 -12.67 -27.97 14.04
C PRO A 38 -12.13 -29.13 13.18
N ASN A 39 -12.22 -29.04 11.85
CA ASN A 39 -11.74 -30.07 10.93
C ASN A 39 -11.43 -29.48 9.54
N MET A 40 -10.42 -30.02 8.85
CA MET A 40 -10.00 -29.56 7.52
C MET A 40 -11.05 -29.76 6.42
N ARG A 41 -12.06 -30.61 6.63
CA ARG A 41 -13.22 -30.76 5.73
C ARG A 41 -14.03 -29.47 5.52
N PHE A 42 -13.84 -28.44 6.35
CA PHE A 42 -14.48 -27.15 6.14
C PHE A 42 -13.68 -26.25 5.18
N CYS A 43 -12.44 -26.63 4.84
CA CYS A 43 -11.51 -25.85 4.03
C CYS A 43 -11.40 -26.36 2.58
N HIS A 44 -12.52 -26.70 1.93
CA HIS A 44 -12.51 -27.25 0.56
C HIS A 44 -12.44 -26.18 -0.55
N HIS A 45 -12.93 -24.97 -0.30
CA HIS A 45 -13.07 -23.95 -1.35
C HIS A 45 -12.15 -22.77 -1.09
N PHE A 46 -10.86 -22.97 -1.35
CA PHE A 46 -9.85 -21.93 -1.29
C PHE A 46 -9.07 -21.83 -2.60
N LYS A 47 -8.47 -20.67 -2.84
CA LYS A 47 -7.58 -20.43 -3.98
C LYS A 47 -6.40 -19.57 -3.58
N LEU A 48 -5.20 -19.99 -3.99
CA LEU A 48 -3.99 -19.16 -3.92
C LEU A 48 -4.04 -18.09 -5.01
N MET A 49 -3.68 -16.87 -4.63
CA MET A 49 -3.81 -15.69 -5.47
C MET A 49 -2.44 -15.26 -5.99
N LYS A 50 -1.79 -14.32 -5.32
CA LYS A 50 -0.51 -13.74 -5.72
C LYS A 50 0.52 -13.86 -4.61
N THR A 51 1.78 -13.85 -4.99
CA THR A 51 2.91 -13.71 -4.06
C THR A 51 3.34 -12.24 -4.01
N ALA A 52 3.89 -11.82 -2.87
CA ALA A 52 4.47 -10.48 -2.69
C ALA A 52 5.64 -10.54 -1.71
N GLY A 53 6.57 -9.59 -1.82
CA GLY A 53 7.54 -9.31 -0.77
C GLY A 53 6.90 -8.54 0.38
N ALA A 54 7.32 -8.82 1.61
CA ALA A 54 6.93 -8.06 2.79
C ALA A 54 8.11 -7.90 3.74
N TYR A 55 8.13 -6.78 4.46
CA TYR A 55 9.11 -6.52 5.50
C TYR A 55 8.44 -6.59 6.86
N TRP A 56 9.14 -7.13 7.86
CA TRP A 56 8.63 -7.21 9.22
C TRP A 56 8.36 -5.80 9.76
N ARG A 57 7.14 -5.56 10.27
CA ARG A 57 6.65 -4.23 10.70
C ARG A 57 6.78 -3.10 9.65
N GLY A 58 6.95 -3.45 8.37
CA GLY A 58 7.18 -2.47 7.31
C GLY A 58 8.58 -1.84 7.30
N ASP A 59 9.51 -2.32 8.14
CA ASP A 59 10.87 -1.79 8.23
C ASP A 59 11.79 -2.50 7.22
N SER A 60 12.24 -1.75 6.22
CA SER A 60 13.06 -2.20 5.08
C SER A 60 14.46 -2.69 5.47
N ASN A 61 14.93 -2.39 6.69
CA ASN A 61 16.20 -2.92 7.20
C ASN A 61 16.11 -4.40 7.60
N ASN A 62 14.90 -4.93 7.79
CA ASN A 62 14.69 -6.33 8.12
C ASN A 62 14.78 -7.23 6.87
N LYS A 63 15.02 -8.53 7.10
CA LYS A 63 15.02 -9.53 6.03
C LYS A 63 13.68 -9.52 5.27
N MET A 64 13.74 -9.47 3.94
CA MET A 64 12.57 -9.59 3.08
C MET A 64 11.92 -10.97 3.27
N LEU A 65 10.63 -10.97 3.59
CA LEU A 65 9.77 -12.15 3.74
C LEU A 65 8.93 -12.35 2.49
N GLN A 66 8.55 -13.60 2.23
CA GLN A 66 7.62 -13.95 1.15
C GLN A 66 6.20 -14.06 1.73
N ARG A 67 5.26 -13.30 1.16
CA ARG A 67 3.85 -13.31 1.51
C ARG A 67 3.06 -13.98 0.40
N ILE A 68 2.27 -15.00 0.75
CA ILE A 68 1.36 -15.69 -0.17
C ILE A 68 -0.06 -15.26 0.16
N TYR A 69 -0.77 -14.65 -0.80
CA TYR A 69 -2.17 -14.30 -0.64
C TYR A 69 -3.07 -15.47 -1.06
N GLY A 70 -4.14 -15.68 -0.32
CA GLY A 70 -5.18 -16.67 -0.63
C GLY A 70 -6.56 -16.17 -0.22
N THR A 71 -7.60 -16.81 -0.72
CA THR A 71 -8.99 -16.58 -0.32
C THR A 71 -9.67 -17.91 -0.05
N ALA A 72 -10.62 -17.96 0.89
CA ALA A 72 -11.39 -19.15 1.22
C ALA A 72 -12.87 -18.79 1.42
N TRP A 73 -13.76 -19.69 1.01
CA TRP A 73 -15.21 -19.50 1.02
C TRP A 73 -15.92 -20.76 1.51
N ALA A 74 -17.17 -20.63 1.95
CA ALA A 74 -17.96 -21.75 2.46
C ALA A 74 -18.39 -22.73 1.36
N ASP A 75 -18.61 -22.25 0.14
CA ASP A 75 -19.06 -23.04 -1.00
C ASP A 75 -18.34 -22.65 -2.31
N LYS A 76 -18.37 -23.55 -3.29
CA LYS A 76 -17.72 -23.36 -4.61
C LYS A 76 -18.35 -22.22 -5.42
N LYS A 77 -19.65 -21.96 -5.27
CA LYS A 77 -20.36 -20.91 -6.02
C LYS A 77 -19.89 -19.53 -5.57
N ALA A 78 -19.74 -19.31 -4.26
CA ALA A 78 -19.24 -18.09 -3.67
C ALA A 78 -17.79 -17.81 -4.07
N LEU A 79 -16.93 -18.84 -4.06
CA LEU A 79 -15.55 -18.73 -4.54
C LEU A 79 -15.52 -18.30 -6.01
N ASN A 80 -16.28 -18.97 -6.88
CA ASN A 80 -16.30 -18.64 -8.32
C ASN A 80 -16.84 -17.21 -8.57
N ALA A 81 -17.90 -16.82 -7.87
CA ALA A 81 -18.44 -15.47 -7.96
C ALA A 81 -17.43 -14.41 -7.51
N TYR A 82 -16.63 -14.69 -6.47
CA TYR A 82 -15.54 -13.82 -6.05
C TYR A 82 -14.44 -13.69 -7.12
N LEU A 83 -14.02 -14.81 -7.71
CA LEU A 83 -13.00 -14.82 -8.75
C LEU A 83 -13.44 -14.09 -10.01
N GLN A 84 -14.70 -14.24 -10.42
CA GLN A 84 -15.27 -13.50 -11.54
C GLN A 84 -15.24 -11.99 -11.27
N ARG A 85 -15.65 -11.54 -10.08
CA ARG A 85 -15.58 -10.12 -9.69
C ARG A 85 -14.16 -9.57 -9.74
N LEU A 86 -13.16 -10.36 -9.30
CA LEU A 86 -11.77 -9.96 -9.39
C LEU A 86 -11.29 -9.83 -10.84
N GLU A 87 -11.73 -10.71 -11.73
CA GLU A 87 -11.41 -10.63 -13.15
C GLU A 87 -12.02 -9.39 -13.80
N GLU A 88 -13.28 -9.08 -13.49
CA GLU A 88 -13.96 -7.88 -13.96
C GLU A 88 -13.28 -6.60 -13.43
N ALA A 89 -12.92 -6.56 -12.15
CA ALA A 89 -12.16 -5.46 -11.58
C ALA A 89 -10.78 -5.31 -12.25
N ALA A 90 -10.11 -6.42 -12.55
CA ALA A 90 -8.81 -6.42 -13.22
C ALA A 90 -8.88 -5.96 -14.68
N LYS A 91 -10.05 -5.97 -15.33
CA LYS A 91 -10.28 -5.36 -16.66
C LYS A 91 -10.41 -3.83 -16.57
N ARG A 92 -10.83 -3.31 -15.41
CA ARG A 92 -11.03 -1.87 -15.14
C ARG A 92 -9.83 -1.21 -14.43
N ASP A 93 -8.68 -1.86 -14.44
CA ASP A 93 -7.46 -1.32 -13.85
C ASP A 93 -6.93 -0.17 -14.72
N HIS A 94 -6.90 1.04 -14.16
CA HIS A 94 -6.40 2.24 -14.85
C HIS A 94 -4.99 2.07 -15.42
N ARG A 95 -4.15 1.22 -14.83
CA ARG A 95 -2.79 0.95 -15.34
C ARG A 95 -2.82 0.14 -16.64
N LYS A 96 -3.79 -0.77 -16.77
CA LYS A 96 -3.98 -1.54 -18.01
C LYS A 96 -4.64 -0.69 -19.08
N ILE A 97 -5.70 0.03 -18.71
CA ILE A 97 -6.43 0.91 -19.62
C ILE A 97 -5.51 2.03 -20.11
N GLY A 98 -4.80 2.70 -19.21
CA GLY A 98 -3.87 3.78 -19.52
C GLY A 98 -2.78 3.35 -20.50
N LYS A 99 -2.26 2.12 -20.35
CA LYS A 99 -1.32 1.54 -21.32
C LYS A 99 -1.97 1.16 -22.65
N GLN A 100 -3.18 0.60 -22.63
CA GLN A 100 -3.90 0.19 -23.84
C GLN A 100 -4.34 1.38 -24.70
N LEU A 101 -4.72 2.48 -24.06
CA LEU A 101 -5.15 3.72 -24.68
C LEU A 101 -4.02 4.75 -24.82
N ASP A 102 -2.79 4.37 -24.51
CA ASP A 102 -1.60 5.22 -24.59
C ASP A 102 -1.76 6.60 -23.91
N LEU A 103 -2.37 6.62 -22.73
CA LEU A 103 -2.69 7.87 -22.01
C LEU A 103 -1.50 8.43 -21.23
N TYR A 104 -0.69 7.54 -20.67
CA TYR A 104 0.48 7.88 -19.86
C TYR A 104 1.40 6.67 -19.67
N HIS A 105 2.62 6.92 -19.21
CA HIS A 105 3.51 5.89 -18.71
C HIS A 105 4.27 6.32 -17.45
N MET A 106 4.97 5.36 -16.85
CA MET A 106 5.91 5.56 -15.74
C MET A 106 7.23 4.89 -16.12
N GLN A 107 8.36 5.50 -15.77
CA GLN A 107 9.69 5.01 -16.07
C GLN A 107 10.61 5.16 -14.85
N GLU A 108 11.73 4.43 -14.82
CA GLU A 108 12.58 4.28 -13.64
C GLU A 108 13.31 5.58 -13.26
N GLU A 109 13.52 6.50 -14.20
CA GLU A 109 14.17 7.78 -13.97
C GLU A 109 13.33 8.72 -13.09
N ALA A 110 12.01 8.49 -12.98
CA ALA A 110 11.12 9.28 -12.13
C ALA A 110 10.07 8.39 -11.43
N PRO A 111 10.47 7.61 -10.40
CA PRO A 111 9.60 6.63 -9.76
C PRO A 111 8.42 7.31 -9.04
N GLY A 112 7.21 6.92 -9.43
CA GLY A 112 5.97 7.50 -8.88
C GLY A 112 5.53 8.80 -9.55
N MET A 113 6.27 9.30 -10.55
CA MET A 113 5.89 10.42 -11.38
C MET A 113 5.32 9.90 -12.71
N VAL A 114 4.26 10.56 -13.20
CA VAL A 114 3.55 10.14 -14.41
C VAL A 114 3.97 11.01 -15.59
N PHE A 115 4.35 10.36 -16.70
CA PHE A 115 4.57 11.01 -17.98
C PHE A 115 3.27 10.96 -18.78
N TRP A 116 2.59 12.10 -18.87
CA TRP A 116 1.32 12.22 -19.58
C TRP A 116 1.53 12.31 -21.09
N HIS A 117 0.79 11.50 -21.85
CA HIS A 117 0.72 11.63 -23.30
C HIS A 117 -0.36 12.63 -23.68
N ASN A 118 -0.47 12.97 -24.96
CA ASN A 118 -1.41 14.00 -25.43
C ASN A 118 -2.86 13.75 -24.98
N ASP A 119 -3.34 12.52 -25.13
CA ASP A 119 -4.74 12.19 -24.85
C ASP A 119 -5.02 12.15 -23.35
N GLY A 120 -4.12 11.56 -22.56
CA GLY A 120 -4.21 11.58 -21.11
C GLY A 120 -4.11 13.00 -20.54
N TRP A 121 -3.22 13.82 -21.08
CA TRP A 121 -3.09 15.22 -20.69
C TRP A 121 -4.32 16.05 -21.08
N THR A 122 -4.95 15.75 -22.21
CA THR A 122 -6.19 16.42 -22.61
C THR A 122 -7.32 16.13 -21.64
N ILE A 123 -7.50 14.87 -21.21
CA ILE A 123 -8.48 14.52 -20.17
C ILE A 123 -8.21 15.29 -18.87
N PHE A 124 -6.94 15.36 -18.45
CA PHE A 124 -6.56 16.08 -17.24
C PHE A 124 -6.88 17.59 -17.34
N ARG A 125 -6.59 18.22 -18.48
CA ARG A 125 -6.90 19.63 -18.73
C ARG A 125 -8.39 19.93 -18.70
N GLU A 126 -9.22 19.08 -19.31
CA GLU A 126 -10.67 19.25 -19.27
C GLU A 126 -11.21 19.20 -17.83
N LEU A 127 -10.67 18.29 -17.00
CA LEU A 127 -11.00 18.23 -15.58
C LEU A 127 -10.55 19.50 -14.83
N GLU A 128 -9.34 20.00 -15.11
CA GLU A 128 -8.84 21.24 -14.52
C GLU A 128 -9.75 22.43 -14.88
N VAL A 129 -10.11 22.58 -16.15
CA VAL A 129 -11.02 23.64 -16.63
C VAL A 129 -12.36 23.56 -15.90
N PHE A 130 -12.92 22.36 -15.76
CA PHE A 130 -14.15 22.14 -15.01
C PHE A 130 -14.02 22.59 -13.55
N VAL A 131 -12.97 22.15 -12.83
CA VAL A 131 -12.76 22.53 -11.42
C VAL A 131 -12.59 24.05 -11.28
N ARG A 132 -11.81 24.67 -12.17
CA ARG A 132 -11.61 26.13 -12.17
C ARG A 132 -12.90 26.89 -12.42
N SER A 133 -13.79 26.36 -13.28
CA SER A 133 -15.13 26.94 -13.47
C SER A 133 -15.93 26.94 -12.16
N LYS A 134 -15.86 25.87 -11.38
CA LYS A 134 -16.54 25.75 -10.08
C LYS A 134 -15.92 26.65 -9.02
N LEU A 135 -14.60 26.77 -8.97
CA LEU A 135 -13.94 27.72 -8.07
C LEU A 135 -14.39 29.16 -8.32
N LYS A 136 -14.56 29.56 -9.58
CA LYS A 136 -15.10 30.88 -9.94
C LYS A 136 -16.56 31.05 -9.52
N GLU A 137 -17.40 30.05 -9.76
CA GLU A 137 -18.81 30.04 -9.35
C GLU A 137 -18.95 30.24 -7.83
N TYR A 138 -18.11 29.56 -7.05
CA TYR A 138 -18.08 29.67 -5.59
C TYR A 138 -17.17 30.80 -5.06
N GLN A 139 -16.74 31.71 -5.94
CA GLN A 139 -15.98 32.92 -5.57
C GLN A 139 -14.65 32.66 -4.84
N TYR A 140 -14.01 31.52 -5.09
CA TYR A 140 -12.65 31.26 -4.62
C TYR A 140 -11.63 32.12 -5.38
N GLN A 141 -10.65 32.64 -4.65
CA GLN A 141 -9.50 33.33 -5.24
C GLN A 141 -8.42 32.30 -5.60
N GLU A 142 -8.28 32.02 -6.90
CA GLU A 142 -7.25 31.13 -7.41
C GLU A 142 -5.87 31.82 -7.35
N VAL A 143 -4.91 31.23 -6.63
CA VAL A 143 -3.54 31.73 -6.47
C VAL A 143 -2.53 30.62 -6.76
N LYS A 144 -1.32 31.00 -7.19
CA LYS A 144 -0.22 30.07 -7.47
C LYS A 144 0.96 30.34 -6.55
N GLY A 145 1.26 29.39 -5.67
CA GLY A 145 2.44 29.39 -4.81
C GLY A 145 3.65 28.69 -5.45
N PRO A 146 4.86 28.88 -4.89
CA PRO A 146 6.05 28.13 -5.29
C PRO A 146 5.95 26.65 -4.89
N PHE A 147 6.51 25.75 -5.70
CA PHE A 147 6.54 24.31 -5.41
C PHE A 147 7.56 23.93 -4.33
N MET A 148 8.61 24.73 -4.19
CA MET A 148 9.71 24.50 -3.28
C MET A 148 9.78 25.66 -2.29
N MET A 149 9.83 25.34 -1.00
CA MET A 149 9.80 26.34 0.07
C MET A 149 10.89 26.05 1.09
N ASP A 150 11.37 27.11 1.74
CA ASP A 150 12.38 27.04 2.80
C ASP A 150 11.86 26.17 3.96
N ARG A 151 12.72 25.31 4.50
CA ARG A 151 12.44 24.45 5.66
C ARG A 151 11.80 25.20 6.82
N VAL A 152 12.18 26.46 7.06
CA VAL A 152 11.65 27.30 8.15
C VAL A 152 10.11 27.40 8.11
N LEU A 153 9.49 27.38 6.92
CA LEU A 153 8.04 27.40 6.81
C LEU A 153 7.41 26.09 7.30
N TRP A 154 8.02 24.96 6.97
CA TRP A 154 7.54 23.63 7.35
C TRP A 154 7.68 23.37 8.85
N GLU A 155 8.71 23.92 9.48
CA GLU A 155 8.86 23.92 10.95
C GLU A 155 7.76 24.74 11.62
N LYS A 156 7.51 25.96 11.14
CA LYS A 156 6.44 26.83 11.69
C LYS A 156 5.04 26.21 11.58
N THR A 157 4.79 25.45 10.51
CA THR A 157 3.51 24.75 10.33
C THR A 157 3.42 23.41 11.05
N GLY A 158 4.48 22.95 11.74
CA GLY A 158 4.55 21.65 12.41
C GLY A 158 4.60 20.45 11.45
N HIS A 159 4.73 20.70 10.14
CA HIS A 159 4.82 19.63 9.14
C HIS A 159 6.18 18.94 9.17
N TRP A 160 7.24 19.68 9.51
CA TRP A 160 8.58 19.12 9.57
C TRP A 160 8.65 17.95 10.57
N ASP A 161 8.15 18.13 11.79
CA ASP A 161 8.23 17.10 12.83
C ASP A 161 7.46 15.82 12.48
N ASN A 162 6.36 15.96 11.73
CA ASN A 162 5.46 14.85 11.41
C ASN A 162 5.75 14.17 10.07
N TYR A 163 6.30 14.91 9.09
CA TYR A 163 6.38 14.47 7.70
C TYR A 163 7.78 14.57 7.09
N LYS A 164 8.82 14.97 7.83
CA LYS A 164 10.19 15.07 7.30
C LYS A 164 10.66 13.82 6.53
N ASP A 165 10.29 12.63 7.02
CA ASP A 165 10.69 11.35 6.41
C ASP A 165 9.94 11.06 5.09
N ALA A 166 8.88 11.82 4.80
CA ALA A 166 8.07 11.72 3.60
C ALA A 166 8.25 12.92 2.64
N MET A 167 9.14 13.86 2.94
CA MET A 167 9.41 15.05 2.12
C MET A 167 10.68 14.88 1.28
N PHE A 168 10.72 15.52 0.11
CA PHE A 168 11.95 15.65 -0.66
C PHE A 168 12.68 16.92 -0.22
N THR A 169 13.96 16.80 0.13
CA THR A 169 14.80 17.93 0.53
C THR A 169 15.93 18.17 -0.47
N THR A 170 16.33 19.42 -0.62
CA THR A 170 17.50 19.84 -1.40
C THR A 170 18.18 21.00 -0.70
N SER A 171 19.49 21.15 -0.87
CA SER A 171 20.26 22.27 -0.30
C SER A 171 20.79 23.17 -1.41
N SER A 172 20.73 24.48 -1.17
CA SER A 172 21.33 25.50 -2.04
C SER A 172 21.67 26.73 -1.21
N GLU A 173 22.84 27.34 -1.44
CA GLU A 173 23.25 28.60 -0.80
C GLU A 173 23.09 28.61 0.74
N ASN A 174 23.51 27.53 1.40
CA ASN A 174 23.36 27.31 2.85
C ASN A 174 21.91 27.29 3.37
N ARG A 175 20.93 27.09 2.49
CA ARG A 175 19.52 26.91 2.86
C ARG A 175 19.04 25.52 2.46
N GLU A 176 18.13 24.99 3.27
CA GLU A 176 17.45 23.72 3.00
C GLU A 176 16.03 24.01 2.51
N TYR A 177 15.73 23.48 1.33
CA TYR A 177 14.45 23.62 0.68
C TYR A 177 13.74 22.28 0.63
N CYS A 178 12.42 22.31 0.78
CA CYS A 178 11.62 21.09 0.80
C CYS A 178 10.45 21.17 -0.17
N ILE A 179 10.13 20.02 -0.77
CA ILE A 179 8.91 19.76 -1.53
C ILE A 179 8.10 18.76 -0.72
N LYS A 180 6.85 19.13 -0.40
CA LYS A 180 5.90 18.23 0.25
C LYS A 180 5.40 17.21 -0.77
N ARG A 181 5.47 15.94 -0.40
CA ARG A 181 4.88 14.82 -1.16
C ARG A 181 3.36 14.76 -0.98
#